data_AF-A0A961GEU4-F1
#
_entry.id   AF-A0A961GEU4-F1
#
_cell.length_a   1.000
_cell.length_b   1.000
_cell.length_c   1.000
_cell.angle_alpha   90.00
_cell.angle_beta   90.00
_cell.angle_gamma   90.00
#
_symmetry.space_group_name_H-M   'P 1'
#
loop_
_entity.id
_entity.type
_entity.pdbx_description
1 polymer ?
#
loop_
_entity_poly.entity_id
_entity_poly.type
_entity_poly.pdbx_seq_one_letter_code
_entity_poly.pdbx_strand_id
1 'polypeptide(L)'
;MREVPPVIVIEQIGTELHVAFRYDPAVIDKMRTVPSAHWNPSIRQWVVGAQLATHLRIALRQWEVAWADTAPSAANDGTGSWATNLFAVVGPDRREAVFRALSKVLHPDTATGDTALMQTLLDARNAA
;
A
#
# COMPACT_ATOMS: atom_id res chain seq x y z
N MET A 1 -9.91 8.90 29.39
CA MET A 1 -10.17 8.17 28.13
C MET A 1 -9.66 9.09 27.03
N ARG A 2 -8.57 8.74 26.33
CA ARG A 2 -8.05 9.58 25.24
C ARG A 2 -8.86 9.28 23.99
N GLU A 3 -9.70 10.21 23.58
CA GLU A 3 -10.37 10.18 22.28
C GLU A 3 -9.28 10.32 21.23
N VAL A 4 -8.95 9.23 20.56
CA VAL A 4 -8.03 9.24 19.42
C VAL A 4 -8.77 9.97 18.30
N PRO A 5 -8.25 11.07 17.74
CA PRO A 5 -8.89 11.77 16.63
C PRO A 5 -9.13 10.77 15.48
N PRO A 6 -10.21 10.94 14.69
CA PRO A 6 -10.44 10.09 13.54
C PRO A 6 -9.36 10.35 12.49
N VAL A 7 -8.31 9.53 12.52
CA VAL A 7 -7.27 9.56 11.49
C VAL A 7 -7.91 9.05 10.20
N ILE A 8 -7.98 9.93 9.20
CA ILE A 8 -8.32 9.52 7.85
C ILE A 8 -7.05 8.92 7.25
N VAL A 9 -7.09 7.63 6.95
CA VAL A 9 -6.01 6.92 6.29
C VAL A 9 -6.26 6.95 4.79
N ILE A 10 -5.29 7.47 4.03
CA ILE A 10 -5.35 7.50 2.56
C ILE A 10 -4.21 6.66 2.02
N GLU A 11 -4.55 5.60 1.30
CA GLU A 11 -3.60 4.70 0.64
C GLU A 11 -3.72 4.86 -0.87
N GLN A 12 -2.60 5.05 -1.57
CA GLN A 12 -2.60 5.11 -3.04
C GLN A 12 -2.31 3.72 -3.62
N ILE A 13 -3.24 3.19 -4.40
CA ILE A 13 -3.14 1.91 -5.09
C ILE A 13 -3.21 2.17 -6.60
N GLY A 14 -2.05 2.20 -7.25
CA GLY A 14 -1.95 2.52 -8.67
C GLY A 14 -2.46 3.92 -9.00
N THR A 15 -3.58 4.00 -9.71
CA THR A 15 -4.26 5.26 -10.09
C THR A 15 -5.44 5.61 -9.19
N GLU A 16 -5.63 4.91 -8.08
CA GLU A 16 -6.75 5.09 -7.15
C GLU A 16 -6.23 5.40 -5.74
N LEU A 17 -7.03 6.14 -4.98
CA LEU A 17 -6.81 6.52 -3.59
C LEU A 17 -7.91 5.88 -2.76
N HIS A 18 -7.50 5.04 -1.85
CA HIS A 18 -8.33 4.32 -0.92
C HIS A 18 -8.34 5.08 0.40
N VAL A 19 -9.50 5.65 0.73
CA VAL A 19 -9.72 6.49 1.89
C VAL A 19 -10.50 5.70 2.92
N ALA A 20 -9.85 5.40 4.04
CA ALA A 20 -10.41 4.71 5.18
C ALA A 20 -10.51 5.67 6.37
N PHE A 21 -11.66 5.70 7.04
CA PHE A 21 -11.86 6.51 8.23
C PHE A 21 -12.96 5.89 9.09
N ARG A 22 -12.95 6.19 10.40
CA ARG A 22 -14.06 5.81 11.28
C ARG A 22 -15.31 6.56 10.84
N TYR A 23 -16.46 5.90 10.85
CA TYR A 23 -17.73 6.49 10.42
C TYR A 23 -17.94 7.88 11.03
N ASP A 24 -17.83 8.90 10.17
CA ASP A 24 -18.01 10.31 10.51
C ASP A 24 -18.92 10.90 9.40
N PRO A 25 -20.13 11.36 9.77
CA PRO A 25 -21.07 11.90 8.80
C PRO A 25 -20.54 13.16 8.08
N ALA A 26 -19.67 13.96 8.73
CA ALA A 26 -19.08 15.15 8.11
C ALA A 26 -18.04 14.78 7.04
N VAL A 27 -17.26 13.72 7.29
CA VAL A 27 -16.31 13.18 6.29
C VAL A 27 -17.09 12.56 5.12
N ILE A 28 -18.17 11.83 5.39
CA ILE A 28 -19.02 11.24 4.33
C ILE A 28 -19.63 12.33 3.44
N ASP A 29 -20.18 13.38 4.04
CA ASP A 29 -20.75 14.51 3.29
C ASP A 29 -19.68 15.15 2.41
N LYS A 30 -18.46 15.35 2.95
CA LYS A 30 -17.35 15.88 2.19
C LYS A 30 -16.91 14.97 1.05
N MET A 31 -16.80 13.66 1.29
CA MET A 31 -16.42 12.69 0.26
C MET A 31 -17.43 12.67 -0.90
N ARG A 32 -18.72 12.88 -0.63
CA ARG A 32 -19.74 13.01 -1.68
C ARG A 32 -19.56 14.26 -2.56
N THR A 33 -18.88 15.31 -2.06
CA THR A 33 -18.56 16.51 -2.86
C THR A 33 -17.33 16.33 -3.74
N VAL A 34 -16.53 15.28 -3.53
CA VAL A 34 -15.31 15.03 -4.31
C VAL A 34 -15.69 14.33 -5.61
N PRO A 35 -15.31 14.87 -6.79
CA PRO A 35 -15.55 14.21 -8.06
C PRO A 35 -14.80 12.87 -8.12
N SER A 36 -15.41 11.85 -8.73
CA SER A 36 -14.86 10.49 -8.81
C SER A 36 -14.78 9.71 -7.47
N ALA A 37 -15.14 10.32 -6.35
CA ALA A 37 -15.21 9.62 -5.07
C ALA A 37 -16.44 8.70 -5.02
N HIS A 38 -16.20 7.43 -4.77
CA HIS A 38 -17.27 6.44 -4.65
C HIS A 38 -16.99 5.48 -3.49
N TRP A 39 -18.04 5.03 -2.83
CA TRP A 39 -17.92 4.00 -1.80
C TRP A 39 -17.75 2.63 -2.44
N ASN A 40 -16.69 1.91 -2.06
CA ASN A 40 -16.47 0.52 -2.49
C ASN A 40 -16.84 -0.43 -1.33
N PRO A 41 -17.95 -1.20 -1.44
CA PRO A 41 -18.42 -2.07 -0.37
C PRO A 41 -17.54 -3.32 -0.15
N SER A 42 -16.76 -3.73 -1.15
CA SER A 42 -15.90 -4.93 -1.07
C SER A 42 -14.72 -4.73 -0.11
N ILE A 43 -14.14 -3.52 -0.13
CA ILE A 43 -13.03 -3.12 0.75
C ILE A 43 -13.49 -2.23 1.91
N ARG A 44 -14.76 -1.81 1.92
CA ARG A 44 -15.36 -0.88 2.89
C ARG A 44 -14.56 0.43 3.02
N GLN A 45 -14.16 0.98 1.89
CA GLN A 45 -13.39 2.21 1.79
C GLN A 45 -13.93 3.09 0.67
N TRP A 46 -13.66 4.38 0.75
CA TRP A 46 -13.94 5.30 -0.35
C TRP A 46 -12.79 5.27 -1.34
N VAL A 47 -13.10 5.22 -2.63
CA VAL A 47 -12.13 5.20 -3.71
C VAL A 47 -12.24 6.49 -4.51
N VAL A 48 -11.10 7.14 -4.76
CA VAL A 48 -10.99 8.41 -5.51
C VAL A 48 -9.86 8.28 -6.54
N GLY A 49 -9.96 8.88 -7.73
CA GLY A 49 -8.84 8.88 -8.67
C GLY A 49 -7.60 9.60 -8.10
N ALA A 50 -6.40 9.03 -8.27
CA ALA A 50 -5.13 9.57 -7.80
C ALA A 50 -4.80 10.95 -8.38
N GLN A 51 -5.34 11.28 -9.57
CA GLN A 51 -5.21 12.60 -10.18
C GLN A 51 -5.86 13.71 -9.32
N LEU A 52 -6.78 13.34 -8.42
CA LEU A 52 -7.45 14.23 -7.49
C LEU A 52 -6.82 14.25 -6.10
N ALA A 53 -5.65 13.64 -5.89
CA ALA A 53 -4.95 13.61 -4.60
C ALA A 53 -4.79 15.01 -3.99
N THR A 54 -4.35 15.99 -4.78
CA THR A 54 -4.19 17.38 -4.35
C THR A 54 -5.52 18.01 -3.95
N HIS A 55 -6.57 17.77 -4.73
CA HIS A 55 -7.92 18.25 -4.42
C HIS A 55 -8.48 17.62 -3.15
N LEU A 56 -8.28 16.31 -2.98
CA LEU A 56 -8.69 15.54 -1.80
C LEU A 56 -7.96 16.04 -0.55
N ARG A 57 -6.65 16.29 -0.65
CA ARG A 57 -5.85 16.86 0.44
C ARG A 57 -6.36 18.24 0.88
N ILE A 58 -6.72 19.10 -0.07
CA ILE A 58 -7.31 20.41 0.23
C ILE A 58 -8.70 20.25 0.86
N ALA A 59 -9.53 19.35 0.33
CA ALA A 59 -10.88 19.11 0.82
C ALA A 59 -10.89 18.53 2.26
N LEU A 60 -9.92 17.68 2.57
CA LEU A 60 -9.79 17.00 3.86
C LEU A 60 -8.85 17.70 4.85
N ARG A 61 -8.35 18.91 4.54
CA ARG A 61 -7.41 19.68 5.38
C ARG A 61 -7.88 19.94 6.82
N GLN A 62 -9.18 19.81 7.07
CA GLN A 62 -9.81 20.03 8.37
C GLN A 62 -9.76 18.79 9.28
N TRP A 63 -9.39 17.63 8.75
CA TRP A 63 -9.18 16.39 9.50
C TRP A 63 -7.70 16.02 9.55
N GLU A 64 -7.34 15.20 10.53
CA GLU A 64 -6.01 14.60 10.60
C GLU A 64 -5.92 13.48 9.56
N VAL A 65 -5.20 13.76 8.47
CA VAL A 65 -5.04 12.83 7.35
C VAL A 65 -3.66 12.18 7.44
N ALA A 66 -3.63 10.88 7.70
CA ALA A 66 -2.45 10.05 7.52
C ALA A 66 -2.44 9.54 6.08
N TRP A 67 -1.61 10.14 5.25
CA TRP A 67 -1.25 9.55 3.98
C TRP A 67 -0.37 8.34 4.29
N ALA A 68 -0.83 7.14 3.94
CA ALA A 68 -0.02 5.93 3.98
C ALA A 68 1.05 5.93 2.88
N ASP A 69 1.43 7.10 2.38
CA ASP A 69 2.46 7.33 1.38
C ASP A 69 3.84 7.32 2.05
N THR A 70 4.21 6.19 2.67
CA THR A 70 5.60 5.70 2.83
C THR A 70 5.63 4.25 3.36
N ALA A 71 4.92 3.30 2.77
CA ALA A 71 5.73 2.20 2.27
C ALA A 71 6.23 2.75 0.93
N PRO A 72 7.55 2.92 0.71
CA PRO A 72 8.00 3.11 -0.65
C PRO A 72 7.40 1.94 -1.42
N SER A 73 6.41 2.23 -2.27
CA SER A 73 6.26 1.49 -3.50
C SER A 73 7.64 1.65 -4.10
N ALA A 74 8.48 0.64 -3.91
CA ALA A 74 9.81 0.62 -4.43
C ALA A 74 9.63 0.61 -5.96
N ALA A 75 9.46 1.81 -6.52
CA ALA A 75 10.21 2.15 -7.70
C ALA A 75 11.58 1.53 -7.47
N ASN A 76 11.94 0.61 -8.37
CA ASN A 76 13.19 -0.12 -8.39
C ASN A 76 14.36 0.86 -8.51
N ASP A 77 14.60 1.66 -7.47
CA ASP A 77 15.81 2.43 -7.29
C ASP A 77 16.82 1.44 -6.72
N GLY A 78 17.64 0.94 -7.64
CA GLY A 78 18.53 -0.20 -7.48
C GLY A 78 19.65 0.02 -6.46
N THR A 79 19.31 0.18 -5.18
CA THR A 79 20.31 0.20 -4.10
C THR A 79 19.88 -0.53 -2.83
N GLY A 80 18.70 -1.15 -2.81
CA GLY A 80 18.32 -2.03 -1.71
C GLY A 80 16.91 -2.57 -1.82
N SER A 81 16.70 -3.55 -2.69
CA SER A 81 15.45 -4.31 -2.75
C SER A 81 15.10 -4.91 -1.39
N TRP A 82 13.81 -4.92 -1.04
CA TRP A 82 13.31 -5.54 0.21
C TRP A 82 13.79 -6.99 0.36
N ALA A 83 13.94 -7.72 -0.76
CA ALA A 83 14.39 -9.10 -0.79
C ALA A 83 15.88 -9.22 -0.46
N THR A 84 16.70 -8.25 -0.88
CA THR A 84 18.12 -8.17 -0.51
C THR A 84 18.28 -7.95 0.99
N ASN A 85 17.49 -7.04 1.58
CA ASN A 85 17.50 -6.81 3.03
C ASN A 85 17.03 -8.06 3.80
N LEU A 86 15.98 -8.73 3.33
CA LEU A 86 15.51 -9.98 3.92
C LEU A 86 16.61 -11.06 3.92
N PHE A 87 17.30 -11.25 2.78
CA PHE A 87 18.38 -12.22 2.67
C PHE A 87 19.60 -11.88 3.53
N ALA A 88 19.88 -10.59 3.73
CA ALA A 88 20.92 -10.15 4.67
C ALA A 88 20.57 -10.51 6.12
N VAL A 89 19.31 -10.29 6.53
CA VAL A 89 18.84 -10.56 7.90
C VAL A 89 18.77 -12.05 8.22
N VAL A 90 18.28 -12.88 7.30
CA VAL A 90 18.12 -14.33 7.56
C VAL A 90 19.46 -15.08 7.54
N GLY A 91 20.45 -14.53 6.83
CA GLY A 91 21.78 -15.11 6.66
C GLY A 91 21.84 -16.25 5.62
N PRO A 92 23.05 -16.69 5.26
CA PRO A 92 23.28 -17.63 4.16
C PRO A 92 22.64 -19.01 4.39
N ASP A 93 22.66 -19.54 5.62
CA ASP A 93 22.06 -20.85 5.96
C ASP A 93 20.56 -20.94 5.65
N ARG A 94 19.83 -19.83 5.83
CA ARG A 94 18.37 -19.80 5.69
C ARG A 94 17.90 -19.23 4.36
N ARG A 95 18.80 -18.61 3.59
CA ARG A 95 18.48 -17.92 2.33
C ARG A 95 17.72 -18.81 1.34
N GLU A 96 18.22 -20.01 1.05
CA GLU A 96 17.59 -20.93 0.09
C GLU A 96 16.23 -21.46 0.57
N ALA A 97 16.09 -21.72 1.87
CA ALA A 97 14.81 -22.16 2.43
C ALA A 97 13.75 -21.06 2.37
N VAL A 98 14.13 -19.83 2.69
CA VAL A 98 13.26 -18.64 2.62
C VAL A 98 12.88 -18.34 1.18
N PHE A 99 13.84 -18.39 0.24
CA PHE A 99 13.56 -18.22 -1.19
C PHE A 99 12.54 -19.25 -1.70
N ARG A 100 12.72 -20.54 -1.38
CA ARG A 100 11.79 -21.59 -1.81
C ARG A 100 10.39 -21.43 -1.21
N ALA A 101 10.30 -20.97 0.04
CA ALA A 101 9.02 -20.71 0.69
C ALA A 101 8.30 -19.53 0.03
N LEU A 102 8.98 -18.40 -0.14
CA LEU A 102 8.41 -17.19 -0.73
C LEU A 102 8.08 -17.38 -2.22
N SER A 103 8.93 -18.09 -2.98
CA SER A 103 8.67 -18.38 -4.39
C SER A 103 7.37 -19.13 -4.61
N LYS A 104 6.98 -20.02 -3.68
CA LYS A 104 5.69 -20.75 -3.76
C LYS A 104 4.48 -19.85 -3.49
N VAL A 105 4.64 -18.84 -2.64
CA VAL A 105 3.56 -17.93 -2.24
C VAL A 105 3.37 -16.82 -3.27
N LEU A 106 4.48 -16.32 -3.81
CA LEU A 106 4.53 -15.20 -4.75
C LEU A 106 4.47 -15.64 -6.22
N HIS A 107 4.44 -16.94 -6.51
CA HIS A 107 4.39 -17.44 -7.89
C HIS A 107 3.15 -16.90 -8.62
N PRO A 108 3.26 -16.37 -9.85
CA PRO A 108 2.14 -15.77 -10.58
C PRO A 108 0.97 -16.73 -10.82
N ASP A 109 1.20 -18.04 -10.83
CA ASP A 109 0.15 -19.07 -10.93
C ASP A 109 -0.60 -19.35 -9.60
N THR A 110 -0.29 -18.62 -8.53
CA THR A 110 -0.96 -18.76 -7.23
C THR A 110 -1.97 -17.65 -7.04
N ALA A 111 -3.09 -17.92 -6.36
CA ALA A 111 -4.12 -16.90 -6.08
C ALA A 111 -3.59 -15.69 -5.27
N THR A 112 -2.47 -15.85 -4.57
CA THR A 112 -1.75 -14.81 -3.83
C THR A 112 -0.48 -14.34 -4.54
N GLY A 113 -0.30 -14.74 -5.80
CA GLY A 113 0.90 -14.48 -6.59
C GLY A 113 1.03 -13.01 -6.96
N ASP A 114 2.28 -12.55 -7.04
CA ASP A 114 2.60 -11.20 -7.51
C ASP A 114 3.88 -11.24 -8.34
N THR A 115 3.73 -10.94 -9.63
CA THR A 115 4.83 -11.00 -10.60
C THR A 115 5.95 -10.02 -10.26
N ALA A 116 5.63 -8.82 -9.76
CA ALA A 116 6.62 -7.80 -9.43
C ALA A 116 7.41 -8.19 -8.18
N LEU A 117 6.75 -8.73 -7.16
CA LEU A 117 7.41 -9.25 -5.96
C LEU A 117 8.27 -10.48 -6.29
N MET A 118 7.80 -11.37 -7.18
CA MET A 118 8.57 -12.53 -7.62
C MET A 118 9.83 -12.12 -8.40
N GLN A 119 9.74 -11.14 -9.29
CA GLN A 119 10.90 -10.59 -10.01
C GLN A 119 11.91 -9.98 -9.04
N THR A 120 11.43 -9.23 -8.05
CA THR A 120 12.27 -8.61 -7.01
C THR A 120 12.99 -9.65 -6.14
N LEU A 121 12.34 -10.78 -5.85
CA LEU A 121 12.91 -11.91 -5.13
C LEU A 121 14.00 -12.64 -5.95
N LEU A 122 13.79 -12.79 -7.26
CA LEU A 122 14.75 -13.40 -8.19
C LEU A 122 16.00 -12.53 -8.38
N ASP A 123 15.81 -11.22 -8.52
CA ASP A 123 16.92 -10.26 -8.63
C ASP A 123 17.83 -10.29 -7.40
N ALA A 124 17.25 -10.24 -6.20
CA ALA A 124 18.00 -10.32 -4.94
C ALA A 124 18.74 -11.66 -4.74
N ARG A 125 18.26 -12.75 -5.35
CA ARG A 125 18.96 -14.04 -5.34
C ARG A 125 20.18 -14.03 -6.26
N ASN A 126 20.10 -13.38 -7.42
CA ASN A 126 21.18 -13.31 -8.39
C ASN A 126 22.27 -12.28 -8.03
N ALA A 127 21.92 -11.28 -7.21
CA ALA A 127 22.83 -10.23 -6.78
C ALA A 127 23.79 -10.62 -5.64
N ALA A 128 23.76 -11.88 -5.16
CA ALA A 128 24.42 -12.31 -3.93
C ALA A 128 25.42 -13.46 -4.09
#